data_AF-A0A1S1Z0B7-F1
#
_entry.id   AF-A0A1S1Z0B7-F1
#
_cell.length_a   1.000
_cell.length_b   1.000
_cell.length_c   1.000
_cell.angle_alpha   90.00
_cell.angle_beta   90.00
_cell.angle_gamma   90.00
#
_symmetry.space_group_name_H-M   'P 1'
#
loop_
_entity.id
_entity.type
_entity.pdbx_description
1 polymer ?
#
loop_
_entity_poly.entity_id
_entity_poly.type
_entity_poly.pdbx_seq_one_letter_code
_entity_poly.pdbx_strand_id
1 'polypeptide(L)'
;MTVKTKQKYTLGYSSSDSNATYVWLDELSKDSLYLGGGLLNDADDQKKQAINSAFKESNKPQVALHEASKTIQNFACNDYVLIYLKDRRLWHSRNGQIRVFIYREGRFLSPPHTKNPTIATPFLLNEEDQIVICNASLLFETPPKSLKDIFSTSLPQEAAEGLIQETKEDLSFVSILPCEFLIDNVPSRNRDKALQEVFPFEKEADQALQNPNQKKNQIYNFVGFALFTLLVIFMYQQNKWDWESKLEEKEVEITEIQKENNKSKKIIEAFQRYQNQHIQSIAQRDFDVFDNERYRMYALFRDARKRFSRIEIAEKFNIYNPLAIEAKIVMDENWYIVPVKGTHLVQKGETLNKIAQLYYDNEKEGIKLIQEFNPQVVEGHSVFLPFENELD
;
A
#
# COMPACT_ATOMS: atom_id res chain seq x y z
N MET A 1 44.55 29.71 17.56
CA MET A 1 44.41 28.24 17.67
C MET A 1 43.92 27.75 16.32
N THR A 2 44.81 27.22 15.48
CA THR A 2 44.54 26.85 14.09
C THR A 2 43.84 25.49 14.08
N VAL A 3 42.52 25.49 13.95
CA VAL A 3 41.74 24.28 13.75
C VAL A 3 41.99 23.82 12.31
N LYS A 4 42.85 22.81 12.15
CA LYS A 4 42.97 22.04 10.90
C LYS A 4 41.80 21.06 10.84
N THR A 5 40.61 21.51 10.44
CA THR A 5 39.51 20.61 10.09
C THR A 5 39.75 20.07 8.68
N LYS A 6 40.36 18.89 8.57
CA LYS A 6 40.32 18.06 7.36
C LYS A 6 38.95 17.38 7.22
N GLN A 7 37.86 18.15 7.16
CA GLN A 7 36.57 17.62 6.72
C GLN A 7 36.35 18.09 5.29
N LYS A 8 36.61 17.20 4.34
CA LYS A 8 36.38 17.44 2.90
C LYS A 8 34.88 17.42 2.54
N TYR A 9 34.04 16.91 3.44
CA TYR A 9 32.60 16.80 3.27
C TYR A 9 31.88 17.22 4.56
N THR A 10 30.79 17.97 4.42
CA THR A 10 29.90 18.33 5.53
C THR A 10 28.69 17.39 5.50
N LEU A 11 28.71 16.34 6.33
CA LEU A 11 27.62 15.38 6.44
C LEU A 11 26.75 15.75 7.65
N GLY A 12 25.45 15.98 7.42
CA GLY A 12 24.46 16.04 8.47
C GLY A 12 23.98 14.64 8.84
N TYR A 13 23.87 14.34 10.13
CA TYR A 13 23.37 13.05 10.61
C TYR A 13 22.63 13.19 11.94
N SER A 14 21.46 12.57 12.01
CA SER A 14 20.69 12.43 13.25
C SER A 14 19.95 11.09 13.28
N SER A 15 19.77 10.54 14.47
CA SER A 15 19.08 9.27 14.70
C SER A 15 18.33 9.31 16.03
N SER A 16 17.20 8.61 16.10
CA SER A 16 16.49 8.34 17.36
C SER A 16 17.22 7.32 18.25
N ASP A 17 17.95 6.37 17.65
CA ASP A 17 18.84 5.44 18.35
C ASP A 17 20.21 5.41 17.67
N SER A 18 21.25 5.91 18.33
CA SER A 18 22.60 5.96 17.78
C SER A 18 23.34 4.61 17.81
N ASN A 19 22.84 3.62 18.55
CA ASN A 19 23.45 2.30 18.65
C ASN A 19 22.94 1.33 17.58
N ALA A 20 21.72 1.54 17.09
CA ALA A 20 21.08 0.68 16.09
C ALA A 20 21.18 1.23 14.65
N THR A 21 21.69 2.45 14.46
CA THR A 21 21.78 3.08 13.15
C THR A 21 23.21 3.48 12.82
N TYR A 22 23.58 3.27 11.56
CA TYR A 22 24.94 3.49 11.09
C TYR A 22 24.92 4.16 9.74
N VAL A 23 25.81 5.14 9.57
CA VAL A 23 26.05 5.86 8.32
C VAL A 23 27.52 5.74 7.95
N TRP A 24 27.78 5.47 6.68
CA TRP A 24 29.12 5.28 6.13
C TRP A 24 29.35 6.32 5.04
N LEU A 25 30.46 7.05 5.10
CA LEU A 25 30.89 7.96 4.04
C LEU A 25 32.41 7.81 3.89
N ASP A 26 32.89 7.41 2.71
CA ASP A 26 34.32 7.28 2.44
C ASP A 26 34.62 7.48 0.94
N GLU A 27 35.89 7.76 0.66
CA GLU A 27 36.40 7.94 -0.69
C GLU A 27 36.90 6.60 -1.26
N LEU A 28 36.47 6.28 -2.49
CA LEU A 28 37.05 5.16 -3.25
C LEU A 28 38.23 5.61 -4.08
N SER A 29 38.13 6.82 -4.64
CA SER A 29 39.14 7.48 -5.44
C SER A 29 38.98 8.99 -5.35
N LYS A 30 39.86 9.75 -6.02
CA LYS A 30 39.76 11.21 -6.07
C LYS A 30 38.42 11.71 -6.64
N ASP A 31 37.83 10.93 -7.55
CA ASP A 31 36.62 11.24 -8.32
C ASP A 31 35.40 10.40 -7.92
N SER A 32 35.51 9.51 -6.93
CA SER A 32 34.38 8.68 -6.49
C SER A 32 34.31 8.48 -4.98
N LEU A 33 33.08 8.50 -4.47
CA LEU A 33 32.76 8.27 -3.07
C LEU A 33 31.61 7.28 -2.97
N TYR A 34 31.47 6.67 -1.81
CA TYR A 34 30.24 5.98 -1.46
C TYR A 34 29.72 6.50 -0.13
N LEU A 35 28.40 6.51 -0.06
CA LEU A 35 27.61 6.89 1.10
C LEU A 35 26.61 5.77 1.34
N GLY A 36 26.36 5.41 2.58
CA GLY A 36 25.31 4.46 2.90
C GLY A 36 24.76 4.70 4.30
N GLY A 37 23.60 4.13 4.56
CA GLY A 37 22.99 4.12 5.88
C GLY A 37 22.21 2.83 6.08
N GLY A 38 22.16 2.33 7.31
CA GLY A 38 21.42 1.11 7.62
C GLY A 38 21.10 0.95 9.09
N LEU A 39 20.09 0.13 9.36
CA LEU A 39 19.72 -0.30 10.71
C LEU A 39 20.45 -1.60 11.01
N LEU A 40 21.47 -1.53 11.86
CA LEU A 40 22.33 -2.68 12.18
C LEU A 40 22.48 -2.75 13.69
N ASN A 41 22.09 -3.86 14.31
CA ASN A 41 22.39 -4.08 15.72
C ASN A 41 23.88 -4.49 15.77
N ASP A 42 24.74 -3.61 16.30
CA ASP A 42 26.19 -3.79 16.49
C ASP A 42 27.07 -3.73 15.22
N ALA A 43 27.32 -2.53 14.66
CA ALA A 43 28.30 -2.37 13.56
C ALA A 43 29.73 -2.22 14.08
N ASP A 44 30.39 -3.35 14.32
CA ASP A 44 31.83 -3.41 14.60
C ASP A 44 32.67 -2.88 13.42
N ASP A 45 33.88 -2.40 13.72
CA ASP A 45 34.81 -1.88 12.71
C ASP A 45 35.17 -2.91 11.64
N GLN A 46 35.09 -4.21 11.95
CA GLN A 46 35.23 -5.30 10.97
C GLN A 46 34.14 -5.26 9.90
N LYS A 47 32.88 -5.01 10.28
CA LYS A 47 31.75 -4.93 9.32
C LYS A 47 31.91 -3.71 8.41
N LYS A 48 32.38 -2.57 8.95
CA LYS A 48 32.71 -1.38 8.16
C LYS A 48 33.82 -1.67 7.15
N GLN A 49 34.92 -2.30 7.59
CA GLN A 49 36.02 -2.67 6.70
C GLN A 49 35.59 -3.64 5.59
N ALA A 50 34.71 -4.59 5.89
CA ALA A 50 34.18 -5.52 4.90
C ALA A 50 33.32 -4.81 3.83
N ILE A 51 32.44 -3.90 4.24
CA ILE A 51 31.64 -3.08 3.29
C ILE A 51 32.56 -2.22 2.44
N ASN A 52 33.53 -1.54 3.06
CA ASN A 52 34.49 -0.68 2.36
C ASN A 52 35.31 -1.48 1.33
N SER A 53 35.68 -2.72 1.68
CA SER A 53 36.42 -3.62 0.78
C SER A 53 35.54 -4.03 -0.41
N ALA A 54 34.29 -4.39 -0.17
CA ALA A 54 33.33 -4.76 -1.23
C ALA A 54 33.11 -3.63 -2.25
N PHE A 55 33.10 -2.37 -1.81
CA PHE A 55 33.05 -1.23 -2.75
C PHE A 55 34.35 -1.05 -3.56
N LYS A 56 35.50 -1.43 -3.01
CA LYS A 56 36.84 -1.30 -3.64
C LYS A 56 37.17 -2.46 -4.59
N GLU A 57 36.47 -3.58 -4.48
CA GLU A 57 36.69 -4.77 -5.34
C GLU A 57 36.40 -4.51 -6.82
N SER A 58 35.58 -3.50 -7.15
CA SER A 58 35.21 -3.19 -8.53
C SER A 58 35.10 -1.69 -8.80
N ASN A 59 35.76 -1.23 -9.87
CA ASN A 59 35.62 0.14 -10.39
C ASN A 59 34.30 0.40 -11.13
N LYS A 60 33.46 -0.64 -11.33
CA LYS A 60 32.13 -0.52 -11.93
C LYS A 60 31.10 -0.28 -10.83
N PRO A 61 30.40 0.88 -10.79
CA PRO A 61 29.47 1.24 -9.72
C PRO A 61 28.40 0.18 -9.42
N GLN A 62 27.82 -0.40 -10.47
CA GLN A 62 26.77 -1.41 -10.35
C GLN A 62 27.24 -2.71 -9.69
N VAL A 63 28.45 -3.15 -10.02
CA VAL A 63 29.06 -4.36 -9.45
C VAL A 63 29.48 -4.10 -8.00
N ALA A 64 30.09 -2.95 -7.73
CA ALA A 64 30.46 -2.53 -6.38
C ALA A 64 29.24 -2.46 -5.45
N LEU A 65 28.14 -1.86 -5.90
CA LEU A 65 26.88 -1.81 -5.16
C LEU A 65 26.29 -3.20 -4.94
N HIS A 66 26.38 -4.11 -5.93
CA HIS A 66 25.90 -5.48 -5.80
C HIS A 66 26.68 -6.27 -4.75
N GLU A 67 28.01 -6.24 -4.78
CA GLU A 67 28.83 -6.95 -3.80
C GLU A 67 28.72 -6.34 -2.39
N ALA A 68 28.66 -5.00 -2.29
CA ALA A 68 28.39 -4.33 -1.02
C ALA A 68 27.01 -4.69 -0.46
N SER A 69 25.98 -4.79 -1.32
CA SER A 69 24.63 -5.17 -0.89
C SER A 69 24.55 -6.61 -0.36
N LYS A 70 25.25 -7.56 -1.00
CA LYS A 70 25.38 -8.93 -0.48
C LYS A 70 26.10 -8.96 0.87
N THR A 71 27.15 -8.16 1.01
CA THR A 71 27.94 -8.08 2.25
C THR A 71 27.08 -7.58 3.41
N ILE A 72 26.26 -6.54 3.20
CA ILE A 72 25.32 -6.03 4.21
C ILE A 72 24.23 -7.06 4.54
N GLN A 73 23.68 -7.77 3.54
CA GLN A 73 22.70 -8.82 3.77
C GLN A 73 23.27 -9.99 4.61
N ASN A 74 24.55 -10.33 4.44
CA ASN A 74 25.22 -11.34 5.25
C ASN A 74 25.34 -10.93 6.73
N PHE A 75 25.25 -9.63 7.05
CA PHE A 75 25.19 -9.12 8.42
C PHE A 75 23.77 -9.07 9.00
N ALA A 76 22.80 -9.71 8.35
CA ALA A 76 21.38 -9.72 8.74
C ALA A 76 20.73 -8.31 8.80
N CYS A 77 21.28 -7.35 8.05
CA CYS A 77 20.72 -6.02 7.92
C CYS A 77 19.72 -5.98 6.75
N ASN A 78 18.43 -5.82 7.09
CA ASN A 78 17.35 -5.83 6.10
C ASN A 78 17.00 -4.42 5.59
N ASP A 79 17.20 -3.40 6.42
CA ASP A 79 16.95 -2.00 6.10
C ASP A 79 18.28 -1.30 5.85
N TYR A 80 18.61 -1.08 4.58
CA TYR A 80 19.81 -0.34 4.20
C TYR A 80 19.63 0.46 2.91
N VAL A 81 20.53 1.41 2.74
CA VAL A 81 20.78 2.11 1.49
C VAL A 81 22.28 2.26 1.27
N LEU A 82 22.67 2.09 0.02
CA LEU A 82 24.03 2.20 -0.46
C LEU A 82 24.02 3.08 -1.70
N ILE A 83 24.94 4.03 -1.76
CA ILE A 83 25.06 5.02 -2.84
C ILE A 83 26.51 5.00 -3.31
N TYR A 84 26.70 4.92 -4.62
CA TYR A 84 27.98 5.11 -5.28
C TYR A 84 27.89 6.40 -6.10
N LEU A 85 28.79 7.35 -5.87
CA LEU A 85 28.88 8.58 -6.65
C LEU A 85 30.18 8.62 -7.45
N LYS A 86 30.07 8.96 -8.73
CA LYS A 86 31.22 9.21 -9.61
C LYS A 86 30.84 10.18 -10.72
N ASP A 87 31.67 11.18 -10.97
CA ASP A 87 31.49 12.14 -12.07
C ASP A 87 30.06 12.75 -12.10
N ARG A 88 29.55 13.18 -10.93
CA ARG A 88 28.17 13.71 -10.72
C ARG A 88 27.03 12.71 -10.95
N ARG A 89 27.35 11.44 -11.18
CA ARG A 89 26.36 10.38 -11.37
C ARG A 89 26.18 9.61 -10.08
N LEU A 90 24.93 9.40 -9.72
CA LEU A 90 24.49 8.66 -8.56
C LEU A 90 23.91 7.31 -8.98
N TRP A 91 24.48 6.25 -8.43
CA TRP A 91 23.88 4.92 -8.42
C TRP A 91 23.53 4.57 -6.99
N HIS A 92 22.42 3.87 -6.79
CA HIS A 92 22.07 3.42 -5.45
C HIS A 92 21.45 2.02 -5.45
N SER A 93 21.64 1.31 -4.34
CA SER A 93 20.95 0.08 -3.99
C SER A 93 20.30 0.28 -2.62
N ARG A 94 19.08 -0.20 -2.45
CA ARG A 94 18.36 -0.08 -1.17
C ARG A 94 17.44 -1.27 -0.94
N ASN A 95 17.24 -1.58 0.33
CA ASN A 95 16.28 -2.56 0.80
C ASN A 95 15.54 -2.01 2.03
N GLY A 96 14.31 -2.49 2.25
CA GLY A 96 13.56 -2.15 3.46
C GLY A 96 12.84 -0.79 3.41
N GLN A 97 12.87 -0.02 4.51
CA GLN A 97 12.14 1.25 4.69
C GLN A 97 12.95 2.52 4.39
N ILE A 98 14.27 2.41 4.31
CA ILE A 98 15.15 3.55 4.03
C ILE A 98 15.10 3.92 2.54
N ARG A 99 15.09 5.21 2.24
CA ARG A 99 14.98 5.76 0.88
C ARG A 99 16.08 6.80 0.62
N VAL A 100 16.30 7.07 -0.67
CA VAL A 100 17.13 8.18 -1.15
C VAL A 100 16.21 9.20 -1.79
N PHE A 101 16.41 10.47 -1.45
CA PHE A 101 15.78 11.62 -2.08
C PHE A 101 16.85 12.64 -2.44
N ILE A 102 16.59 13.42 -3.48
CA ILE A 102 17.42 14.56 -3.87
C ILE A 102 16.61 15.83 -3.65
N TYR A 103 17.07 16.68 -2.74
CA TYR A 103 16.48 17.99 -2.55
C TYR A 103 17.13 18.99 -3.51
N ARG A 104 16.32 19.58 -4.40
CA ARG A 104 16.72 20.53 -5.43
C ARG A 104 15.72 21.67 -5.48
N GLU A 105 16.18 22.90 -5.24
CA GLU A 105 15.38 24.12 -5.38
C GLU A 105 14.00 24.06 -4.69
N GLY A 106 13.94 23.52 -3.47
CA GLY A 106 12.68 23.40 -2.72
C GLY A 106 11.83 22.18 -3.07
N ARG A 107 12.35 21.23 -3.85
CA ARG A 107 11.61 20.03 -4.28
C ARG A 107 12.40 18.76 -3.97
N PHE A 108 11.69 17.70 -3.58
CA PHE A 108 12.26 16.36 -3.44
C PHE A 108 12.08 15.56 -4.73
N LEU A 109 13.17 15.07 -5.29
CA LEU A 109 13.21 14.15 -6.41
C LEU A 109 13.55 12.75 -5.90
N SER A 110 12.96 11.72 -6.49
CA SER A 110 13.28 10.33 -6.17
C SER A 110 14.10 9.72 -7.30
N PRO A 111 15.38 9.36 -7.07
CA PRO A 111 16.18 8.65 -8.05
C PRO A 111 15.53 7.31 -8.46
N PRO A 112 15.65 6.91 -9.74
CA PRO A 112 15.05 5.66 -10.22
C PRO A 112 15.70 4.47 -9.50
N HIS A 113 14.87 3.69 -8.78
CA HIS A 113 15.31 2.46 -8.14
C HIS A 113 15.00 1.27 -9.03
N THR A 114 15.99 0.40 -9.24
CA THR A 114 15.79 -0.89 -9.90
C THR A 114 16.20 -2.00 -8.94
N LYS A 115 15.37 -3.05 -8.83
CA LYS A 115 15.70 -4.24 -8.02
C LYS A 115 16.90 -5.02 -8.57
N ASN A 116 17.26 -4.80 -9.84
CA ASN A 116 18.38 -5.44 -10.49
C ASN A 116 19.52 -4.42 -10.71
N PRO A 117 20.56 -4.41 -9.86
CA PRO A 117 21.59 -3.37 -9.85
C PRO A 117 22.40 -3.31 -11.15
N THR A 118 22.40 -4.37 -11.98
CA THR A 118 23.11 -4.40 -13.27
C THR A 118 22.45 -3.54 -14.36
N ILE A 119 21.21 -3.08 -14.16
CA ILE A 119 20.44 -2.31 -15.16
C ILE A 119 20.17 -0.87 -14.68
N ALA A 120 20.58 -0.51 -13.45
CA ALA A 120 20.29 0.79 -12.86
C ALA A 120 20.90 1.94 -13.69
N THR A 121 20.04 2.80 -14.24
CA THR A 121 20.43 4.06 -14.88
C THR A 121 20.88 5.05 -13.79
N PRO A 122 22.01 5.74 -13.97
CA PRO A 122 22.46 6.73 -13.01
C PRO A 122 21.53 7.95 -12.98
N PHE A 123 21.39 8.55 -11.80
CA PHE A 123 20.79 9.87 -11.63
C PHE A 123 21.86 10.96 -11.73
N LEU A 124 21.59 12.05 -12.44
CA LEU A 124 22.55 13.16 -12.60
C LEU A 124 22.34 14.23 -11.53
N LEU A 125 23.38 14.48 -10.75
CA LEU A 125 23.42 15.47 -9.68
C LEU A 125 23.93 16.83 -10.17
N ASN A 126 23.40 17.87 -9.56
CA ASN A 126 23.87 19.25 -9.66
C ASN A 126 24.68 19.60 -8.40
N GLU A 127 25.45 20.69 -8.49
CA GLU A 127 26.28 21.19 -7.37
C GLU A 127 25.41 21.66 -6.19
N GLU A 128 24.23 22.23 -6.49
CA GLU A 128 23.26 22.73 -5.51
C GLU A 128 22.34 21.64 -4.91
N ASP A 129 22.53 20.38 -5.31
CA ASP A 129 21.68 19.29 -4.81
C ASP A 129 22.08 18.86 -3.39
N GLN A 130 21.10 18.40 -2.61
CA GLN A 130 21.37 17.69 -1.36
C GLN A 130 20.85 16.25 -1.46
N ILE A 131 21.73 15.29 -1.18
CA ILE A 131 21.34 13.87 -1.07
C ILE A 131 20.80 13.65 0.33
N VAL A 132 19.55 13.21 0.42
CA VAL A 132 18.84 12.92 1.66
C VAL A 132 18.60 11.42 1.75
N ILE A 133 19.15 10.81 2.79
CA ILE A 133 18.91 9.42 3.16
C ILE A 133 18.08 9.42 4.42
N CYS A 134 16.91 8.80 4.40
CA CYS A 134 16.06 8.73 5.58
C CYS A 134 15.07 7.58 5.52
N ASN A 135 14.44 7.25 6.65
CA ASN A 135 13.20 6.48 6.67
C ASN A 135 12.15 7.21 5.81
N ALA A 136 11.39 6.47 4.98
CA ALA A 136 10.41 7.06 4.08
C ALA A 136 9.35 7.90 4.82
N SER A 137 8.87 7.38 5.96
CA SER A 137 7.88 8.01 6.84
C SER A 137 8.26 9.42 7.27
N LEU A 138 9.54 9.70 7.52
CA LEU A 138 10.03 11.01 7.93
C LEU A 138 9.74 12.13 6.92
N LEU A 139 9.64 11.84 5.62
CA LEU A 139 9.27 12.85 4.63
C LEU A 139 7.78 12.85 4.30
N PHE A 140 7.10 11.71 4.47
CA PHE A 140 5.67 11.61 4.14
C PHE A 140 4.74 12.04 5.28
N GLU A 141 5.19 11.94 6.53
CA GLU A 141 4.40 12.29 7.71
C GLU A 141 4.65 13.74 8.17
N THR A 142 5.80 14.32 7.84
CA THR A 142 6.11 15.72 8.18
C THR A 142 5.34 16.68 7.25
N PRO A 143 4.63 17.68 7.79
CA PRO A 143 3.88 18.65 6.98
C PRO A 143 4.78 19.38 5.97
N PRO A 144 4.31 19.65 4.73
CA PRO A 144 5.10 20.31 3.70
C PRO A 144 5.67 21.68 4.11
N LYS A 145 4.96 22.41 4.98
CA LYS A 145 5.43 23.69 5.51
C LYS A 145 6.67 23.50 6.40
N SER A 146 6.62 22.53 7.32
CA SER A 146 7.75 22.19 8.19
C SER A 146 8.94 21.69 7.38
N LEU A 147 8.72 20.86 6.35
CA LEU A 147 9.80 20.42 5.45
C LEU A 147 10.51 21.60 4.77
N LYS A 148 9.74 22.58 4.29
CA LYS A 148 10.31 23.79 3.68
C LYS A 148 11.14 24.59 4.69
N ASP A 149 10.65 24.73 5.91
CA ASP A 149 11.35 25.46 6.97
C ASP A 149 12.65 24.72 7.38
N ILE A 150 12.59 23.39 7.56
CA ILE A 150 13.75 22.55 7.91
C ILE A 150 14.84 22.63 6.84
N PHE A 151 14.48 22.46 5.56
CA PHE A 151 15.43 22.51 4.44
C PHE A 151 15.72 23.93 3.93
N SER A 152 15.18 24.96 4.58
CA SER A 152 15.60 26.36 4.37
C SER A 152 16.81 26.74 5.21
N THR A 153 17.17 25.92 6.21
CA THR A 153 18.41 26.07 6.96
C THR A 153 19.61 25.79 6.06
N SER A 154 20.72 26.50 6.27
CA SER A 154 21.95 26.32 5.49
C SER A 154 22.82 25.16 5.98
N LEU A 155 22.51 24.58 7.15
CA LEU A 155 23.35 23.58 7.80
C LEU A 155 22.72 22.18 7.69
N PRO A 156 23.39 21.19 7.06
CA PRO A 156 22.88 19.83 6.91
C PRO A 156 22.55 19.14 8.25
N GLN A 157 23.28 19.50 9.31
CA GLN A 157 23.06 18.95 10.64
C GLN A 157 21.74 19.44 11.25
N GLU A 158 21.43 20.73 11.13
CA GLU A 158 20.17 21.30 11.63
C GLU A 158 18.97 20.70 10.88
N ALA A 159 19.10 20.52 9.57
CA ALA A 159 18.06 19.87 8.77
C ALA A 159 17.83 18.40 9.19
N ALA A 160 18.90 17.66 9.50
CA ALA A 160 18.79 16.28 9.98
C ALA A 160 18.15 16.19 11.38
N GLU A 161 18.52 17.10 12.29
CA GLU A 161 17.93 17.18 13.63
C GLU A 161 16.46 17.60 13.58
N GLY A 162 16.11 18.57 12.75
CA GLY A 162 14.73 19.02 12.57
C GLY A 162 13.81 17.91 12.05
N LEU A 163 14.27 17.09 11.11
CA LEU A 163 13.50 15.94 10.63
C LEU A 163 13.28 14.87 11.72
N ILE A 164 14.29 14.60 12.55
CA ILE A 164 14.16 13.63 13.65
C ILE A 164 13.26 14.16 14.77
N GLN A 165 13.27 15.46 15.05
CA GLN A 165 12.41 16.05 16.09
C GLN A 165 10.91 15.96 15.76
N GLU A 166 10.56 15.97 14.48
CA GLU A 166 9.17 15.87 14.02
C GLU A 166 8.65 14.42 13.99
N THR A 167 9.49 13.41 14.24
CA THR A 167 9.10 12.01 14.17
C THR A 167 8.52 11.48 15.49
N LYS A 168 7.63 10.50 15.36
CA LYS A 168 7.13 9.68 16.47
C LYS A 168 7.64 8.23 16.41
N GLU A 169 8.51 7.92 15.45
CA GLU A 169 9.05 6.58 15.28
C GLU A 169 10.19 6.29 16.26
N ASP A 170 10.12 5.13 16.91
CA ASP A 170 11.14 4.65 17.87
C ASP A 170 12.50 4.39 17.21
N LEU A 171 12.54 4.08 15.91
CA LEU A 171 13.78 3.77 15.18
C LEU A 171 13.80 4.43 13.79
N SER A 172 14.53 5.53 13.70
CA SER A 172 14.56 6.43 12.56
C SER A 172 15.93 7.11 12.47
N PHE A 173 16.46 7.26 11.27
CA PHE A 173 17.64 8.09 11.04
C PHE A 173 17.53 8.92 9.77
N VAL A 174 18.29 10.01 9.75
CA VAL A 174 18.42 10.93 8.64
C VAL A 174 19.89 11.22 8.41
N SER A 175 20.31 11.20 7.15
CA SER A 175 21.60 11.72 6.73
C SER A 175 21.46 12.62 5.51
N ILE A 176 22.12 13.77 5.54
CA ILE A 176 22.06 14.79 4.50
C ILE A 176 23.48 15.11 4.04
N LEU A 177 23.74 14.92 2.75
CA LEU A 177 25.02 15.24 2.12
C LEU A 177 24.80 16.30 1.01
N PRO A 178 25.25 17.55 1.20
CA PRO A 178 25.31 18.55 0.14
C PRO A 178 26.28 18.13 -0.97
N CYS A 179 25.92 18.40 -2.22
CA CYS A 179 26.72 18.08 -3.40
C CYS A 179 27.73 19.17 -3.78
N GLU A 180 27.98 20.16 -2.92
CA GLU A 180 28.94 21.25 -3.15
C GLU A 180 30.36 20.73 -3.43
N PHE A 181 30.74 19.56 -2.90
CA PHE A 181 32.03 18.93 -3.20
C PHE A 181 32.21 18.54 -4.67
N LEU A 182 31.13 18.52 -5.48
CA LEU A 182 31.21 18.34 -6.93
C LEU A 182 31.83 19.56 -7.64
N ILE A 183 31.96 20.71 -6.95
CA ILE A 183 32.69 21.90 -7.40
C ILE A 183 34.19 21.60 -7.44
N ASP A 184 34.72 20.88 -6.44
CA ASP A 184 36.16 20.61 -6.29
C ASP A 184 36.65 19.36 -7.04
N ASN A 185 35.74 18.44 -7.39
CA ASN A 185 36.06 17.15 -8.02
C ASN A 185 35.96 17.16 -9.55
N VAL A 186 36.04 18.33 -10.20
CA VAL A 186 36.16 18.40 -11.67
C VAL A 186 37.49 17.73 -12.07
N PRO A 187 37.48 16.59 -12.79
CA PRO A 187 38.72 16.09 -13.36
C PRO A 187 39.23 17.20 -14.28
N SER A 188 40.49 17.61 -14.10
CA SER A 188 41.21 18.56 -14.96
C SER A 188 41.44 18.03 -16.39
N ARG A 189 40.48 17.31 -16.96
CA ARG A 189 40.38 17.13 -18.40
C ARG A 189 39.77 18.40 -18.94
N ASN A 190 40.66 19.24 -19.50
CA ASN A 190 40.36 20.37 -20.38
C ASN A 190 38.87 20.41 -20.75
N ARG A 191 38.13 21.23 -20.00
CA ARG A 191 36.74 21.57 -20.30
C ARG A 191 36.62 21.97 -21.78
N ASP A 192 37.66 22.63 -22.30
CA ASP A 192 37.81 23.01 -23.70
C ASP A 192 37.88 21.84 -24.68
N LYS A 193 38.44 20.68 -24.28
CA LYS A 193 38.57 19.50 -25.16
C LYS A 193 37.29 18.66 -25.17
N ALA A 194 36.60 18.56 -24.04
CA ALA A 194 35.28 17.92 -23.95
C ALA A 194 34.18 18.77 -24.61
N LEU A 195 34.24 20.11 -24.48
CA LEU A 195 33.36 21.02 -25.20
C LEU A 195 33.66 21.05 -26.70
N GLN A 196 34.92 20.94 -27.13
CA GLN A 196 35.28 20.84 -28.56
C GLN A 196 34.83 19.55 -29.24
N GLU A 197 34.73 18.43 -28.50
CA GLU A 197 34.23 17.15 -29.04
C GLU A 197 32.69 17.09 -29.06
N VAL A 198 31.99 17.80 -28.17
CA VAL A 198 30.51 17.75 -28.05
C VAL A 198 29.82 18.92 -28.77
N PHE A 199 30.47 20.09 -28.89
CA PHE A 199 29.90 21.28 -29.52
C PHE A 199 30.95 22.01 -30.40
N PRO A 200 31.19 21.54 -31.65
CA PRO A 200 32.12 22.20 -32.57
C PRO A 200 31.70 23.61 -33.02
N PHE A 201 30.51 24.09 -32.63
CA PHE A 201 29.90 25.33 -33.11
C PHE A 201 30.06 26.55 -32.19
N GLU A 202 30.57 26.41 -30.96
CA GLU A 202 30.68 27.56 -30.04
C GLU A 202 31.76 28.57 -30.46
N LYS A 203 32.83 28.12 -31.13
CA LYS A 203 33.83 29.04 -31.74
C LYS A 203 33.27 29.85 -32.92
N GLU A 204 32.25 29.34 -33.61
CA GLU A 204 31.56 30.08 -34.67
C GLU A 204 30.60 31.13 -34.08
N ALA A 205 30.02 30.87 -32.91
CA ALA A 205 29.12 31.82 -32.24
C ALA A 205 29.86 33.10 -31.79
N ASP A 206 31.09 32.97 -31.27
CA ASP A 206 31.89 34.11 -30.82
C ASP A 206 32.46 34.95 -31.98
N GLN A 207 32.79 34.32 -33.12
CA GLN A 207 33.19 35.04 -34.33
C GLN A 207 31.99 35.69 -35.04
N ALA A 208 30.80 35.10 -34.92
CA ALA A 208 29.60 35.61 -35.58
C ALA A 208 28.99 36.82 -34.84
N LEU A 209 29.22 36.97 -33.53
CA LEU A 209 28.80 38.14 -32.73
C LEU A 209 29.42 39.47 -33.19
N GLN A 210 30.48 39.44 -34.00
CA GLN A 210 31.08 40.64 -34.61
C GLN A 210 30.40 41.07 -35.93
N ASN A 211 29.42 40.31 -36.43
CA ASN A 211 28.79 40.52 -37.73
C ASN A 211 27.44 41.29 -37.59
N PRO A 212 27.25 42.47 -38.22
CA PRO A 212 26.06 43.31 -38.02
C PRO A 212 24.73 42.65 -38.45
N ASN A 213 24.77 41.61 -39.28
CA ASN A 213 23.58 40.81 -39.62
C ASN A 213 23.09 39.90 -38.49
N GLN A 214 23.95 39.53 -37.51
CA GLN A 214 23.51 38.75 -36.34
C GLN A 214 22.67 39.56 -35.34
N LYS A 215 22.90 40.87 -35.20
CA LYS A 215 22.06 41.71 -34.33
C LYS A 215 20.59 41.73 -34.78
N LYS A 216 20.35 41.70 -36.09
CA LYS A 216 18.99 41.56 -36.65
C LYS A 216 18.40 40.18 -36.32
N ASN A 217 19.17 39.10 -36.48
CA ASN A 217 18.72 37.75 -36.13
C ASN A 217 18.48 37.57 -34.63
N GLN A 218 19.25 38.23 -33.76
CA GLN A 218 19.01 38.25 -32.31
C GLN A 218 17.71 38.97 -31.96
N ILE A 219 17.39 40.08 -32.62
CA ILE A 219 16.11 40.76 -32.44
C ILE A 219 14.96 39.86 -32.91
N TYR A 220 15.08 39.19 -34.06
CA TYR A 220 14.06 38.23 -34.51
C TYR A 220 13.90 37.04 -33.56
N ASN A 221 15.00 36.49 -33.04
CA ASN A 221 14.96 35.39 -32.08
C ASN A 221 14.35 35.83 -30.73
N PHE A 222 14.65 37.05 -30.27
CA PHE A 222 14.06 37.61 -29.05
C PHE A 222 12.56 37.85 -29.21
N VAL A 223 12.13 38.44 -30.33
CA VAL A 223 10.71 38.64 -30.65
C VAL A 223 10.00 37.29 -30.81
N GLY A 224 10.64 36.31 -31.45
CA GLY A 224 10.14 34.95 -31.58
C GLY A 224 9.97 34.25 -30.22
N PHE A 225 10.95 34.40 -29.33
CA PHE A 225 10.86 33.88 -27.96
C PHE A 225 9.74 34.54 -27.16
N ALA A 226 9.59 35.87 -27.24
CA ALA A 226 8.52 36.59 -26.58
C ALA A 226 7.14 36.15 -27.07
N LEU A 227 6.95 35.99 -28.39
CA LEU A 227 5.72 35.49 -28.99
C LEU A 227 5.43 34.04 -28.61
N PHE A 228 6.46 33.18 -28.59
CA PHE A 228 6.31 31.80 -28.17
C PHE A 228 5.91 31.69 -26.69
N THR A 229 6.52 32.51 -25.83
CA THR A 229 6.18 32.53 -24.40
C THR A 229 4.74 32.99 -24.18
N LEU A 230 4.28 34.00 -24.91
CA LEU A 230 2.88 34.44 -24.91
C LEU A 230 1.93 33.34 -25.40
N LEU A 231 2.29 32.60 -26.45
CA LEU A 231 1.51 31.47 -26.95
C LEU A 231 1.40 30.35 -25.90
N VAL A 232 2.48 30.01 -25.20
CA VAL A 232 2.48 29.02 -24.11
C VAL A 232 1.58 29.48 -22.95
N ILE A 233 1.67 30.75 -22.57
CA ILE A 233 0.80 31.33 -21.52
C ILE A 233 -0.67 31.25 -21.95
N PHE A 234 -0.98 31.59 -23.21
CA PHE A 234 -2.34 31.51 -23.76
C PHE A 234 -2.86 30.08 -23.78
N MET A 235 -2.07 29.11 -24.27
CA MET A 235 -2.44 27.69 -24.26
C MET A 235 -2.66 27.16 -22.83
N TYR A 236 -1.84 27.60 -21.88
CA TYR A 236 -2.02 27.24 -20.48
C TYR A 236 -3.34 27.78 -19.92
N GLN A 237 -3.69 29.04 -20.19
CA GLN A 237 -4.96 29.62 -19.73
C GLN A 237 -6.17 28.92 -20.37
N GLN A 238 -6.11 28.61 -21.66
CA GLN A 238 -7.17 27.87 -22.35
C GLN A 238 -7.36 26.45 -21.77
N ASN A 239 -6.25 25.72 -21.56
CA ASN A 239 -6.30 24.38 -20.98
C ASN A 239 -6.74 24.39 -19.51
N LYS A 240 -6.40 25.44 -18.75
CA LYS A 240 -6.82 25.58 -17.34
C LYS A 240 -8.34 25.58 -17.21
N TRP A 241 -9.05 26.27 -18.10
CA TRP A 241 -10.52 26.30 -18.10
C TRP A 241 -11.12 24.92 -18.42
N ASP A 242 -10.56 24.21 -19.40
CA ASP A 242 -10.98 22.85 -19.73
C ASP A 242 -10.72 21.86 -18.57
N TRP A 243 -9.63 22.05 -17.83
CA TRP A 243 -9.32 21.22 -16.65
C TRP A 243 -10.27 21.51 -15.49
N GLU A 244 -10.59 22.78 -15.22
CA GLU A 244 -11.54 23.17 -14.18
C GLU A 244 -12.93 22.63 -14.47
N SER A 245 -13.42 22.77 -15.72
CA SER A 245 -14.73 22.23 -16.12
C SER A 245 -14.79 20.70 -16.01
N LYS A 246 -13.73 19.99 -16.42
CA LYS A 246 -13.66 18.52 -16.27
C LYS A 246 -13.58 18.09 -14.81
N LEU A 247 -12.95 18.89 -13.96
CA LEU A 247 -12.86 18.60 -12.54
C LEU A 247 -14.22 18.76 -11.86
N GLU A 248 -14.97 19.81 -12.18
CA GLU A 248 -16.35 20.01 -11.72
C GLU A 248 -17.28 18.87 -12.18
N GLU A 249 -17.21 18.47 -13.46
CA GLU A 249 -18.00 17.35 -13.99
C GLU A 249 -17.70 16.04 -13.24
N LYS A 250 -16.42 15.78 -12.95
CA LYS A 250 -16.01 14.59 -12.18
C LYS A 250 -16.42 14.64 -10.72
N GLU A 251 -16.42 15.81 -10.09
CA GLU A 251 -16.93 15.97 -8.72
C GLU A 251 -18.44 15.71 -8.64
N VAL A 252 -19.21 16.14 -9.65
CA VAL A 252 -20.64 15.81 -9.75
C VAL A 252 -20.85 14.30 -9.89
N GLU A 253 -20.12 13.64 -10.78
CA GLU A 253 -20.18 12.18 -10.97
C GLU A 253 -19.84 11.42 -9.68
N ILE A 254 -18.78 11.84 -8.96
CA ILE A 254 -18.40 11.27 -7.67
C ILE A 254 -19.53 11.44 -6.65
N THR A 255 -20.17 12.60 -6.61
CA THR A 255 -21.26 12.88 -5.67
C THR A 255 -22.50 12.02 -5.96
N GLU A 256 -22.82 11.81 -7.24
CA GLU A 256 -23.90 10.90 -7.66
C GLU A 256 -23.60 9.45 -7.28
N ILE A 257 -22.38 8.97 -7.55
CA ILE A 257 -21.94 7.63 -7.16
C ILE A 257 -22.02 7.46 -5.63
N GLN A 258 -21.58 8.45 -4.86
CA GLN A 258 -21.69 8.42 -3.40
C GLN A 258 -23.15 8.33 -2.93
N LYS A 259 -24.06 9.06 -3.58
CA LYS A 259 -25.49 9.02 -3.27
C LYS A 259 -26.10 7.65 -3.57
N GLU A 260 -25.79 7.04 -4.70
CA GLU A 260 -26.25 5.68 -5.05
C GLU A 260 -25.66 4.62 -4.12
N ASN A 261 -24.39 4.75 -3.74
CA ASN A 261 -23.74 3.85 -2.81
C ASN A 261 -24.40 3.93 -1.42
N ASN A 262 -24.70 5.15 -0.94
CA ASN A 262 -25.42 5.35 0.31
C ASN A 262 -26.85 4.79 0.26
N LYS A 263 -27.55 4.89 -0.88
CA LYS A 263 -28.87 4.26 -1.08
C LYS A 263 -28.76 2.74 -1.00
N SER A 264 -27.76 2.16 -1.66
CA SER A 264 -27.52 0.71 -1.67
C SER A 264 -27.18 0.18 -0.28
N LYS A 265 -26.32 0.88 0.47
CA LYS A 265 -26.00 0.54 1.87
C LYS A 265 -27.25 0.50 2.75
N LYS A 266 -28.13 1.51 2.64
CA LYS A 266 -29.40 1.54 3.40
C LYS A 266 -30.31 0.36 3.05
N ILE A 267 -30.36 -0.05 1.79
CA ILE A 267 -31.14 -1.22 1.36
C ILE A 267 -30.56 -2.50 1.97
N ILE A 268 -29.23 -2.68 1.92
CA ILE A 268 -28.55 -3.84 2.50
C ILE A 268 -28.80 -3.91 4.02
N GLU A 269 -28.66 -2.80 4.73
CA GLU A 269 -28.93 -2.72 6.17
C GLU A 269 -30.40 -3.01 6.52
N ALA A 270 -31.34 -2.56 5.70
CA ALA A 270 -32.76 -2.87 5.87
C ALA A 270 -33.02 -4.36 5.65
N PHE A 271 -32.42 -4.95 4.62
CA PHE A 271 -32.53 -6.38 4.34
C PHE A 271 -31.91 -7.25 5.44
N GLN A 272 -30.73 -6.88 5.95
CA GLN A 272 -30.08 -7.57 7.07
C GLN A 272 -30.93 -7.49 8.34
N ARG A 273 -31.49 -6.31 8.65
CA ARG A 273 -32.42 -6.15 9.78
C ARG A 273 -33.65 -7.04 9.62
N TYR A 274 -34.25 -7.06 8.42
CA TYR A 274 -35.38 -7.92 8.11
C TYR A 274 -35.02 -9.41 8.26
N GLN A 275 -33.88 -9.85 7.73
CA GLN A 275 -33.43 -11.24 7.86
C GLN A 275 -33.21 -11.63 9.32
N ASN A 276 -32.57 -10.77 10.12
CA ASN A 276 -32.36 -11.05 11.55
C ASN A 276 -33.69 -11.14 12.30
N GLN A 277 -34.62 -10.22 12.05
CA GLN A 277 -35.97 -10.27 12.64
C GLN A 277 -36.73 -11.52 12.20
N HIS A 278 -36.60 -11.92 10.93
CA HIS A 278 -37.23 -13.11 10.40
C HIS A 278 -36.66 -14.40 11.02
N ILE A 279 -35.33 -14.49 11.15
CA ILE A 279 -34.65 -15.60 11.81
C ILE A 279 -35.10 -15.70 13.27
N GLN A 280 -35.08 -14.59 14.02
CA GLN A 280 -35.55 -14.53 15.40
C GLN A 280 -37.03 -14.92 15.51
N SER A 281 -37.87 -14.43 14.61
CA SER A 281 -39.30 -14.78 14.57
C SER A 281 -39.53 -16.26 14.30
N ILE A 282 -38.67 -16.92 13.53
CA ILE A 282 -38.74 -18.37 13.36
C ILE A 282 -38.23 -19.06 14.62
N ALA A 283 -37.07 -18.65 15.15
CA ALA A 283 -36.43 -19.23 16.33
C ALA A 283 -37.32 -19.18 17.59
N GLN A 284 -38.22 -18.21 17.71
CA GLN A 284 -39.14 -18.06 18.84
C GLN A 284 -40.50 -18.75 18.64
N ARG A 285 -40.68 -19.55 17.58
CA ARG A 285 -41.94 -20.28 17.35
C ARG A 285 -41.95 -21.58 18.13
N ASP A 286 -42.91 -21.67 19.03
CA ASP A 286 -43.24 -22.88 19.76
C ASP A 286 -44.49 -23.56 19.15
N PHE A 287 -44.64 -24.86 19.38
CA PHE A 287 -45.73 -25.63 18.82
C PHE A 287 -46.93 -25.64 19.76
N ASP A 288 -47.79 -24.63 19.63
CA ASP A 288 -49.05 -24.61 20.38
C ASP A 288 -50.14 -25.43 19.65
N VAL A 289 -50.49 -26.56 20.27
CA VAL A 289 -51.53 -27.50 19.81
C VAL A 289 -52.91 -26.83 19.70
N PHE A 290 -53.20 -25.85 20.56
CA PHE A 290 -54.49 -25.17 20.68
C PHE A 290 -54.57 -23.87 19.88
N ASP A 291 -53.46 -23.39 19.31
CA ASP A 291 -53.40 -22.12 18.59
C ASP A 291 -53.98 -22.23 17.17
N ASN A 292 -55.22 -21.80 17.01
CA ASN A 292 -55.92 -21.74 15.72
C ASN A 292 -55.61 -20.45 14.93
N GLU A 293 -54.83 -19.52 15.48
CA GLU A 293 -54.62 -18.16 14.94
C GLU A 293 -53.21 -17.96 14.34
N ARG A 294 -52.20 -18.75 14.74
CA ARG A 294 -50.86 -18.70 14.11
C ARG A 294 -50.81 -19.48 12.80
N TYR A 295 -50.21 -18.87 11.77
CA TYR A 295 -49.91 -19.53 10.49
C TYR A 295 -48.94 -20.71 10.72
N ARG A 296 -49.50 -21.92 10.83
CA ARG A 296 -48.73 -23.16 10.94
C ARG A 296 -48.16 -23.52 9.56
N MET A 297 -46.83 -23.55 9.45
CA MET A 297 -46.19 -24.09 8.27
C MET A 297 -46.19 -25.61 8.36
N TYR A 298 -46.58 -26.28 7.28
CA TYR A 298 -46.55 -27.73 7.19
C TYR A 298 -45.56 -28.15 6.11
N ALA A 299 -44.84 -29.23 6.37
CA ALA A 299 -43.89 -29.82 5.44
C ALA A 299 -44.21 -31.29 5.22
N LEU A 300 -43.89 -31.78 4.02
CA LEU A 300 -44.10 -33.17 3.65
C LEU A 300 -42.89 -34.01 4.05
N PHE A 301 -43.10 -34.94 4.97
CA PHE A 301 -42.10 -35.94 5.35
C PHE A 301 -42.39 -37.26 4.65
N ARG A 302 -41.39 -37.78 3.94
CA ARG A 302 -41.48 -39.02 3.16
C ARG A 302 -40.79 -40.16 3.90
N ASP A 303 -41.53 -41.20 4.23
CA ASP A 303 -41.02 -42.47 4.74
C ASP A 303 -41.18 -43.58 3.70
N ALA A 304 -40.22 -43.64 2.79
CA ALA A 304 -40.17 -44.65 1.73
C ALA A 304 -39.96 -46.08 2.28
N ARG A 305 -39.55 -46.25 3.54
CA ARG A 305 -39.26 -47.56 4.15
C ARG A 305 -40.38 -48.05 5.07
N LYS A 306 -41.48 -47.29 5.21
CA LYS A 306 -42.63 -47.57 6.08
C LYS A 306 -42.23 -47.95 7.50
N ARG A 307 -41.21 -47.27 8.02
CA ARG A 307 -40.63 -47.52 9.35
C ARG A 307 -41.42 -46.89 10.47
N PHE A 308 -42.11 -45.81 10.18
CA PHE A 308 -42.73 -44.98 11.20
C PHE A 308 -44.25 -45.04 11.06
N SER A 309 -44.92 -45.08 12.20
CA SER A 309 -46.33 -44.79 12.41
C SER A 309 -46.54 -43.30 12.71
N ARG A 310 -47.79 -42.84 12.70
CA ARG A 310 -48.13 -41.45 13.03
C ARG A 310 -47.64 -41.02 14.42
N ILE A 311 -47.72 -41.92 15.41
CA ILE A 311 -47.29 -41.67 16.79
C ILE A 311 -45.76 -41.52 16.83
N GLU A 312 -45.03 -42.41 16.16
CA GLU A 312 -43.57 -42.35 16.11
C GLU A 312 -43.06 -41.10 15.37
N ILE A 313 -43.76 -40.62 14.32
CA ILE A 313 -43.45 -39.33 13.67
C ILE A 313 -43.72 -38.16 14.62
N ALA A 314 -44.79 -38.22 15.40
CA ALA A 314 -45.11 -37.19 16.38
C ALA A 314 -44.04 -37.10 17.47
N GLU A 315 -43.64 -38.23 18.04
CA GLU A 315 -42.54 -38.30 19.02
C GLU A 315 -41.22 -37.84 18.41
N LYS A 316 -40.93 -38.22 17.17
CA LYS A 316 -39.68 -37.90 16.50
C LYS A 316 -39.49 -36.41 16.20
N PHE A 317 -40.58 -35.70 15.91
CA PHE A 317 -40.54 -34.26 15.60
C PHE A 317 -41.19 -33.40 16.70
N ASN A 318 -41.26 -33.93 17.92
CA ASN A 318 -41.71 -33.23 19.13
C ASN A 318 -43.13 -32.62 18.99
N ILE A 319 -44.05 -33.35 18.37
CA ILE A 319 -45.44 -32.92 18.18
C ILE A 319 -46.31 -33.57 19.24
N TYR A 320 -46.79 -32.76 20.18
CA TYR A 320 -47.59 -33.24 21.32
C TYR A 320 -48.87 -33.98 20.91
N ASN A 321 -49.54 -33.55 19.83
CA ASN A 321 -50.77 -34.17 19.33
C ASN A 321 -50.52 -34.90 18.01
N PRO A 322 -50.39 -36.24 18.00
CA PRO A 322 -50.22 -37.02 16.77
C PRO A 322 -51.34 -36.79 15.74
N LEU A 323 -52.56 -36.41 16.17
CA LEU A 323 -53.67 -36.13 15.25
C LEU A 323 -53.45 -34.85 14.42
N ALA A 324 -52.50 -33.99 14.79
CA ALA A 324 -52.10 -32.85 13.98
C ALA A 324 -51.31 -33.26 12.72
N ILE A 325 -50.89 -34.52 12.63
CA ILE A 325 -50.17 -35.08 11.49
C ILE A 325 -51.15 -35.84 10.60
N GLU A 326 -51.34 -35.37 9.37
CA GLU A 326 -52.04 -36.12 8.34
C GLU A 326 -51.09 -37.17 7.75
N ALA A 327 -51.52 -38.43 7.69
CA ALA A 327 -50.75 -39.53 7.10
C ALA A 327 -51.49 -40.09 5.90
N LYS A 328 -50.80 -40.18 4.75
CA LYS A 328 -51.32 -40.74 3.51
C LYS A 328 -50.33 -41.75 2.93
N ILE A 329 -50.86 -42.82 2.36
CA ILE A 329 -50.05 -43.80 1.62
C ILE A 329 -50.14 -43.44 0.15
N VAL A 330 -49.01 -43.16 -0.48
CA VAL A 330 -48.91 -42.78 -1.89
C VAL A 330 -47.88 -43.68 -2.56
N MET A 331 -48.27 -44.40 -3.61
CA MET A 331 -47.37 -45.30 -4.36
C MET A 331 -46.56 -46.26 -3.47
N ASP A 332 -47.22 -46.84 -2.47
CA ASP A 332 -46.61 -47.76 -1.50
C ASP A 332 -45.56 -47.11 -0.57
N GLU A 333 -45.64 -45.79 -0.35
CA GLU A 333 -44.80 -45.05 0.60
C GLU A 333 -45.67 -44.29 1.60
N ASN A 334 -45.17 -44.13 2.83
CA ASN A 334 -45.86 -43.34 3.84
C ASN A 334 -45.45 -41.87 3.73
N TRP A 335 -46.43 -40.99 3.58
CA TRP A 335 -46.25 -39.54 3.54
C TRP A 335 -46.96 -38.90 4.71
N TYR A 336 -46.26 -38.00 5.40
CA TYR A 336 -46.76 -37.29 6.56
C TYR A 336 -46.76 -35.79 6.29
N ILE A 337 -47.86 -35.11 6.60
CA ILE A 337 -47.93 -33.64 6.63
C ILE A 337 -47.61 -33.24 8.07
N VAL A 338 -46.42 -32.70 8.28
CA VAL A 338 -45.84 -32.46 9.60
C VAL A 338 -45.73 -30.95 9.84
N PRO A 339 -46.24 -30.41 10.97
CA PRO A 339 -46.01 -29.02 11.33
C PRO A 339 -44.52 -28.75 11.59
N VAL A 340 -44.03 -27.61 11.12
CA VAL A 340 -42.62 -27.18 11.25
C VAL A 340 -42.53 -25.71 11.69
N LYS A 341 -41.42 -25.38 12.35
CA LYS A 341 -41.09 -24.03 12.84
C LYS A 341 -40.95 -23.03 11.69
N GLY A 342 -40.32 -23.47 10.60
CA GLY A 342 -40.15 -22.67 9.40
C GLY A 342 -39.28 -23.34 8.34
N THR A 343 -38.75 -22.50 7.43
CA THR A 343 -37.77 -22.92 6.42
C THR A 343 -36.58 -21.97 6.42
N HIS A 344 -35.43 -22.48 5.99
CA HIS A 344 -34.21 -21.71 5.81
C HIS A 344 -33.57 -22.03 4.45
N LEU A 345 -33.28 -21.01 3.65
CA LEU A 345 -32.55 -21.17 2.39
C LEU A 345 -31.05 -21.24 2.68
N VAL A 346 -30.45 -22.41 2.43
CA VAL A 346 -29.03 -22.65 2.70
C VAL A 346 -28.16 -21.78 1.82
N GLN A 347 -27.39 -20.86 2.43
CA GLN A 347 -26.47 -20.00 1.70
C GLN A 347 -25.10 -20.67 1.50
N LYS A 348 -24.30 -20.07 0.62
CA LYS A 348 -22.95 -20.54 0.32
C LYS A 348 -22.08 -20.60 1.57
N GLY A 349 -21.50 -21.77 1.84
CA GLY A 349 -20.60 -21.99 2.98
C GLY A 349 -21.31 -22.15 4.33
N GLU A 350 -22.65 -22.20 4.37
CA GLU A 350 -23.37 -22.53 5.59
C GLU A 350 -23.34 -24.03 5.87
N THR A 351 -23.15 -24.35 7.15
CA THR A 351 -23.12 -25.73 7.64
C THR A 351 -24.37 -26.01 8.46
N LEU A 352 -24.71 -27.28 8.63
CA LEU A 352 -25.79 -27.71 9.52
C LEU A 352 -25.66 -27.14 10.93
N ASN A 353 -24.44 -27.07 11.46
CA ASN A 353 -24.18 -26.48 12.78
C ASN A 353 -24.59 -25.01 12.82
N LYS A 354 -24.21 -24.25 11.78
CA LYS A 354 -24.54 -22.83 11.70
C LYS A 354 -26.04 -22.61 11.57
N ILE A 355 -26.74 -23.46 10.82
CA ILE A 355 -28.20 -23.39 10.70
C ILE A 355 -28.84 -23.72 12.06
N ALA A 356 -28.41 -24.78 12.73
CA ALA A 356 -28.96 -25.15 14.04
C ALA A 356 -28.77 -24.03 15.08
N GLN A 357 -27.60 -23.40 15.11
CA GLN A 357 -27.29 -22.24 15.97
C GLN A 357 -28.24 -21.05 15.80
N LEU A 358 -28.82 -20.87 14.61
CA LEU A 358 -29.71 -19.74 14.35
C LEU A 358 -31.13 -19.95 14.89
N TYR A 359 -31.56 -21.21 15.06
CA TYR A 359 -32.97 -21.54 15.22
C TYR A 359 -33.31 -22.40 16.43
N TYR A 360 -32.32 -23.00 17.10
CA TYR A 360 -32.50 -23.95 18.20
C TYR A 360 -31.64 -23.57 19.40
N ASP A 361 -32.19 -23.72 20.60
CA ASP A 361 -31.43 -23.47 21.83
C ASP A 361 -30.39 -24.57 22.08
N ASN A 362 -30.73 -25.81 21.74
CA ASN A 362 -29.82 -26.95 21.75
C ASN A 362 -29.34 -27.31 20.34
N GLU A 363 -28.16 -26.83 19.97
CA GLU A 363 -27.57 -27.05 18.64
C GLU A 363 -27.49 -28.53 18.25
N LYS A 364 -27.15 -29.42 19.18
CA LYS A 364 -26.96 -30.85 18.89
C LYS A 364 -28.27 -31.54 18.53
N GLU A 365 -29.33 -31.18 19.25
CA GLU A 365 -30.67 -31.67 18.96
C GLU A 365 -31.17 -31.10 17.63
N GLY A 366 -31.01 -29.78 17.42
CA GLY A 366 -31.37 -29.11 16.17
C GLY A 366 -30.71 -29.74 14.94
N ILE A 367 -29.40 -30.04 15.00
CA ILE A 367 -28.69 -30.73 13.91
C ILE A 367 -29.35 -32.07 13.59
N LYS A 368 -29.68 -32.88 14.61
CA LYS A 368 -30.29 -34.19 14.43
C LYS A 368 -31.68 -34.07 13.79
N LEU A 369 -32.52 -33.16 14.29
CA LEU A 369 -33.86 -32.92 13.76
C LEU A 369 -33.82 -32.47 12.29
N ILE A 370 -32.94 -31.51 11.96
CA ILE A 370 -32.76 -31.02 10.59
C ILE A 370 -32.31 -32.16 9.67
N GLN A 371 -31.32 -32.96 10.08
CA GLN A 371 -30.81 -34.08 9.27
C GLN A 371 -31.87 -35.17 9.04
N GLU A 372 -32.69 -35.46 10.06
CA GLU A 372 -33.71 -36.49 9.96
C GLU A 372 -34.88 -36.06 9.08
N PHE A 373 -35.25 -34.79 9.11
CA PHE A 373 -36.34 -34.25 8.28
C PHE A 373 -35.90 -33.97 6.84
N ASN A 374 -34.65 -33.53 6.64
CA ASN A 374 -34.12 -33.11 5.35
C ASN A 374 -33.08 -34.14 4.86
N PRO A 375 -33.43 -35.03 3.91
CA PRO A 375 -32.52 -36.07 3.43
C PRO A 375 -31.22 -35.54 2.83
N GLN A 376 -31.24 -34.31 2.32
CA GLN A 376 -30.08 -33.61 1.77
C GLN A 376 -30.13 -32.13 2.17
N VAL A 377 -29.03 -31.63 2.72
CA VAL A 377 -28.81 -30.21 3.00
C VAL A 377 -27.70 -29.72 2.08
N VAL A 378 -28.09 -28.94 1.07
CA VAL A 378 -27.22 -28.46 0.00
C VAL A 378 -27.47 -26.99 -0.26
N GLU A 379 -26.43 -26.27 -0.69
CA GLU A 379 -26.50 -24.86 -1.04
C GLU A 379 -27.63 -24.57 -2.04
N GLY A 380 -28.34 -23.45 -1.85
CA GLY A 380 -29.42 -23.00 -2.72
C GLY A 380 -30.74 -23.74 -2.55
N HIS A 381 -30.83 -24.70 -1.62
CA HIS A 381 -32.07 -25.39 -1.29
C HIS A 381 -32.62 -24.94 0.07
N SER A 382 -33.94 -24.94 0.20
CA SER A 382 -34.59 -24.68 1.48
C SER A 382 -34.61 -25.95 2.33
N VAL A 383 -34.20 -25.83 3.58
CA VAL A 383 -34.38 -26.86 4.60
C VAL A 383 -35.56 -26.53 5.48
N PHE A 384 -36.32 -27.55 5.87
CA PHE A 384 -37.39 -27.43 6.85
C PHE A 384 -36.81 -27.52 8.26
N LEU A 385 -37.38 -26.76 9.19
CA LEU A 385 -36.94 -26.66 10.57
C LEU A 385 -38.02 -27.28 11.48
N PRO A 386 -37.89 -28.54 11.93
CA PRO A 386 -38.82 -29.16 12.88
C PRO A 386 -38.83 -28.45 14.24
N PHE A 387 -39.87 -28.66 15.05
CA PHE A 387 -39.93 -28.13 16.42
C PHE A 387 -38.99 -28.89 17.37
N GLU A 388 -38.42 -28.19 18.34
CA GLU A 388 -37.67 -28.77 19.45
C GLU A 388 -38.61 -29.22 20.57
N ASN A 389 -38.08 -30.02 21.50
CA ASN A 389 -38.88 -30.49 22.63
C ASN A 389 -39.09 -29.34 23.63
N GLU A 390 -40.34 -29.03 23.99
CA GLU A 390 -40.70 -27.94 24.91
C GLU A 390 -40.46 -28.29 26.40
N LEU A 391 -39.89 -29.46 26.70
CA LEU A 391 -39.73 -29.99 28.06
C LEU A 391 -38.29 -29.83 28.57
N ASP A 392 -38.01 -28.66 29.15
CA ASP A 392 -37.08 -28.50 30.29
C ASP A 392 -37.83 -27.90 31.49
#